data_AF-A0A535QRQ6-F1
#
_entry.id   AF-A0A535QRQ6-F1
#
_cell.length_a   1.000
_cell.length_b   1.000
_cell.length_c   1.000
_cell.angle_alpha   90.00
_cell.angle_beta   90.00
_cell.angle_gamma   90.00
#
_symmetry.space_group_name_H-M   'P 1'
#
loop_
_entity.id
_entity.type
_entity.pdbx_description
1 polymer ?
#
loop_
_entity_poly.entity_id
_entity_poly.type
_entity_poly.pdbx_seq_one_letter_code
_entity_poly.pdbx_strand_id
1 'polypeptide(L)'
;VRLQSIARQVIAEYEGRIPDTIDELRRLKGIGRYTAGAIACFAYRKQVATVDTNIYRVLHRIFLGLEHPEAQINNDQMLRLAESVMPAGEAYNWNQALMDLGATICTSANPRCVSCPLQETCAAYTEMSQYSLFPGGPVLRQLRKVAEKKVPYQAQPFTSTNRYFRGRIVDHLRSLSPGQRMTLAALGPRIKPQFHEDDLPWLQKLVNALAKDGLVDVHEDGVRLP
;
A
#
# COMPACT_ATOMS: atom_id res chain seq x y z
N VAL A 1 5.16 -4.39 -5.54
CA VAL A 1 6.47 -4.78 -5.00
C VAL A 1 6.78 -6.21 -5.41
N ARG A 2 7.96 -6.50 -5.97
CA ARG A 2 8.38 -7.86 -6.37
C ARG A 2 9.10 -8.53 -5.20
N LEU A 3 8.35 -8.94 -4.17
CA LEU A 3 8.90 -9.41 -2.88
C LEU A 3 9.88 -10.59 -3.03
N GLN A 4 9.57 -11.56 -3.89
CA GLN A 4 10.45 -12.71 -4.13
C GLN A 4 11.79 -12.29 -4.75
N SER A 5 11.78 -11.33 -5.68
CA SER A 5 13.01 -10.79 -6.29
C SER A 5 13.86 -10.09 -5.25
N ILE A 6 13.24 -9.33 -4.35
CA ILE A 6 13.94 -8.66 -3.25
C ILE A 6 14.53 -9.70 -2.30
N ALA A 7 13.78 -10.72 -1.92
CA ALA A 7 14.28 -11.79 -1.04
C ALA A 7 15.47 -12.54 -1.65
N ARG A 8 15.42 -12.87 -2.94
CA ARG A 8 16.55 -13.47 -3.67
C ARG A 8 17.77 -12.55 -3.69
N GLN A 9 17.57 -11.25 -3.93
CA GLN A 9 18.65 -10.26 -3.89
C GLN A 9 19.28 -10.17 -2.50
N VAL A 10 18.46 -10.13 -1.44
CA VAL A 10 18.94 -10.10 -0.05
C VAL A 10 19.77 -11.34 0.29
N ILE A 11 19.36 -12.53 -0.16
CA ILE A 11 20.15 -13.76 0.04
C ILE A 11 21.49 -13.68 -0.71
N ALA A 12 21.48 -13.25 -1.97
CA ALA A 12 22.66 -13.27 -2.83
C ALA A 12 23.68 -12.15 -2.52
N GLU A 13 23.22 -10.96 -2.17
CA GLU A 13 24.05 -9.75 -2.04
C GLU A 13 24.25 -9.31 -0.58
N TYR A 14 23.39 -9.75 0.34
CA TYR A 14 23.38 -9.29 1.74
C TYR A 14 23.35 -10.46 2.75
N GLU A 15 23.78 -11.66 2.35
CA GLU A 15 23.88 -12.85 3.22
C GLU A 15 22.56 -13.20 3.95
N GLY A 16 21.42 -12.91 3.31
CA GLY A 16 20.10 -13.15 3.87
C GLY A 16 19.66 -12.13 4.93
N ARG A 17 20.45 -11.09 5.19
CA ARG A 17 20.10 -10.01 6.12
C ARG A 17 19.60 -8.79 5.35
N ILE A 18 18.39 -8.32 5.68
CA ILE A 18 17.89 -7.08 5.09
C ILE A 18 18.77 -5.92 5.63
N PRO A 19 19.29 -5.03 4.79
CA PRO A 19 20.10 -3.90 5.27
C PRO A 19 19.25 -2.92 6.11
N ASP A 20 19.88 -2.19 7.01
CA ASP A 20 19.18 -1.30 7.96
C ASP A 20 19.32 0.19 7.62
N THR A 21 20.09 0.53 6.58
CA THR A 21 20.28 1.90 6.11
C THR A 21 19.37 2.22 4.92
N ILE A 22 18.93 3.48 4.83
CA ILE A 22 18.06 3.93 3.73
C ILE A 22 18.71 3.74 2.37
N ASP A 23 20.00 4.04 2.25
CA ASP A 23 20.70 3.98 0.97
C ASP A 23 20.85 2.56 0.47
N GLU A 24 21.17 1.60 1.35
CA GLU A 24 21.23 0.18 0.98
C GLU A 24 19.85 -0.40 0.69
N LEU A 25 18.84 -0.06 1.51
CA LEU A 25 17.46 -0.48 1.27
C LEU A 25 16.96 -0.03 -0.11
N ARG A 26 17.34 1.18 -0.55
CA ARG A 26 16.99 1.70 -1.88
C ARG A 26 17.72 1.02 -3.04
N ARG A 27 18.81 0.30 -2.78
CA ARG A 27 19.49 -0.54 -3.80
C ARG A 27 18.69 -1.82 -4.10
N LEU A 28 17.82 -2.24 -3.19
CA LEU A 28 16.94 -3.38 -3.43
C LEU A 28 15.88 -3.01 -4.46
N LYS A 29 15.87 -3.72 -5.60
CA LYS A 29 15.04 -3.36 -6.75
C LYS A 29 13.55 -3.41 -6.41
N GLY A 30 12.90 -2.26 -6.45
CA GLY A 30 11.48 -2.12 -6.14
C GLY A 30 11.18 -1.59 -4.72
N ILE A 31 12.21 -1.25 -3.94
CA ILE A 31 12.09 -0.48 -2.70
C ILE A 31 12.30 1.01 -3.01
N GLY A 32 11.23 1.80 -2.88
CA GLY A 32 11.30 3.25 -2.97
C GLY A 32 11.63 3.92 -1.63
N ARG A 33 11.78 5.25 -1.63
CA ARG A 33 12.09 6.07 -0.44
C ARG A 33 11.16 5.75 0.74
N TYR A 34 9.84 5.70 0.50
CA TYR A 34 8.85 5.37 1.53
C TYR A 34 9.09 3.99 2.16
N THR A 35 9.22 2.95 1.33
CA THR A 35 9.41 1.57 1.82
C THR A 35 10.76 1.42 2.55
N ALA A 36 11.82 2.07 2.08
CA ALA A 36 13.10 2.10 2.78
C ALA A 36 12.95 2.75 4.17
N GLY A 37 12.29 3.92 4.24
CA GLY A 37 11.97 4.60 5.51
C GLY A 37 11.18 3.70 6.45
N ALA A 38 10.12 3.06 5.94
CA ALA A 38 9.28 2.15 6.71
C ALA A 38 10.06 0.96 7.28
N ILE A 39 10.93 0.33 6.48
CA ILE A 39 11.76 -0.78 6.96
C ILE A 39 12.75 -0.28 8.02
N ALA A 40 13.48 0.80 7.74
CA ALA A 40 14.45 1.36 8.67
C ALA A 40 13.80 1.77 10.01
N CYS A 41 12.64 2.42 9.96
CA CYS A 41 11.91 2.83 11.17
C CYS A 41 11.31 1.63 11.91
N PHE A 42 10.53 0.78 11.24
CA PHE A 42 9.72 -0.22 11.93
C PHE A 42 10.47 -1.49 12.27
N ALA A 43 11.35 -1.97 11.40
CA ALA A 43 12.16 -3.16 11.66
C ALA A 43 13.41 -2.83 12.47
N TYR A 44 14.08 -1.72 12.15
CA TYR A 44 15.39 -1.38 12.73
C TYR A 44 15.38 -0.22 13.72
N ARG A 45 14.19 0.31 14.06
CA ARG A 45 14.01 1.38 15.06
C ARG A 45 14.85 2.64 14.78
N LYS A 46 15.15 2.91 13.50
CA LYS A 46 15.89 4.10 13.10
C LYS A 46 15.01 5.34 13.26
N GLN A 47 15.62 6.46 13.64
CA GLN A 47 14.97 7.76 13.76
C GLN A 47 14.75 8.38 12.37
N VAL A 48 13.77 7.87 11.62
CA VAL A 48 13.45 8.34 10.27
C VAL A 48 11.94 8.52 10.09
N ALA A 49 11.54 9.61 9.46
CA ALA A 49 10.16 9.83 9.10
C ALA A 49 9.78 8.97 7.89
N THR A 50 8.53 8.53 7.86
CA THR A 50 7.97 7.75 6.76
C THR A 50 6.72 8.47 6.29
N VAL A 51 6.64 8.84 5.01
CA VAL A 51 5.52 9.63 4.49
C VAL A 51 4.85 8.83 3.39
N ASP A 52 3.72 8.21 3.73
CA ASP A 52 2.77 7.69 2.74
C ASP A 52 1.70 8.75 2.40
N THR A 53 0.71 8.38 1.59
CA THR A 53 -0.36 9.31 1.20
C THR A 53 -1.28 9.71 2.36
N ASN A 54 -1.32 8.94 3.45
CA ASN A 54 -2.11 9.25 4.64
C ASN A 54 -1.37 10.23 5.55
N ILE A 55 -0.13 9.93 5.89
CA ILE A 55 0.76 10.81 6.66
C ILE A 55 0.92 12.14 5.93
N TYR A 56 1.15 12.11 4.61
CA TYR A 56 1.23 13.32 3.79
C TYR A 56 0.03 14.24 4.02
N ARG A 57 -1.19 13.70 3.91
CA ARG A 57 -2.44 14.44 4.08
C ARG A 57 -2.59 14.99 5.49
N VAL A 58 -2.25 14.19 6.50
CA VAL A 58 -2.30 14.60 7.91
C VAL A 58 -1.37 15.79 8.14
N LEU A 59 -0.10 15.67 7.77
CA LEU A 59 0.91 16.72 7.95
C LEU A 59 0.57 17.96 7.12
N HIS A 60 0.13 17.81 5.87
CA HIS A 60 -0.30 18.92 5.05
C HIS A 60 -1.44 19.70 5.71
N ARG A 61 -2.49 19.00 6.18
CA ARG A 61 -3.64 19.65 6.81
C ARG A 61 -3.27 20.35 8.12
N ILE A 62 -2.42 19.75 8.93
CA ILE A 62 -2.01 20.34 10.21
C ILE A 62 -1.17 21.60 9.99
N PHE A 63 -0.17 21.55 9.11
CA PHE A 63 0.84 22.59 8.99
C PHE A 63 0.62 23.60 7.86
N LEU A 64 -0.06 23.19 6.78
CA LEU A 64 -0.17 23.98 5.53
C LEU A 64 -1.61 24.33 5.15
N GLY A 65 -2.61 23.77 5.84
CA GLY A 65 -4.02 23.97 5.52
C GLY A 65 -4.56 22.99 4.47
N LEU A 66 -5.64 23.39 3.79
CA LEU A 66 -6.27 22.54 2.78
C LEU A 66 -5.38 22.32 1.55
N GLU A 67 -5.46 21.13 0.95
CA GLU A 67 -4.62 20.68 -0.16
C GLU A 67 -5.10 21.24 -1.53
N HIS A 68 -5.75 22.41 -1.56
CA HIS A 68 -6.48 22.88 -2.75
C HIS A 68 -5.90 24.13 -3.41
N PRO A 69 -5.89 24.19 -4.76
CA PRO A 69 -6.31 23.15 -5.72
C PRO A 69 -5.29 22.01 -5.87
N GLU A 70 -4.03 22.24 -5.50
CA GLU A 70 -2.95 21.25 -5.45
C GLU A 70 -2.20 21.36 -4.13
N ALA A 71 -1.41 20.35 -3.80
CA ALA A 71 -0.59 20.40 -2.61
C ALA A 71 0.48 21.50 -2.74
N GLN A 72 0.71 22.25 -1.67
CA GLN A 72 1.62 23.41 -1.70
C GLN A 72 3.09 23.01 -1.82
N ILE A 73 3.42 21.77 -1.46
CA ILE A 73 4.79 21.25 -1.45
C ILE A 73 4.86 19.86 -2.10
N ASN A 74 6.04 19.44 -2.51
CA ASN A 74 6.28 18.10 -3.07
C ASN A 74 6.65 17.08 -1.97
N ASN A 75 6.79 15.80 -2.35
CA ASN A 75 7.10 14.71 -1.42
C ASN A 75 8.42 14.90 -0.66
N ASP A 76 9.46 15.46 -1.29
CA ASP A 76 10.74 15.65 -0.61
C ASP A 76 10.68 16.81 0.39
N GLN A 77 9.95 17.87 0.07
CA GLN A 77 9.64 18.95 1.01
C GLN A 77 8.80 18.44 2.18
N MET A 78 7.79 17.62 1.91
CA MET A 78 6.94 17.03 2.96
C MET A 78 7.76 16.13 3.89
N LEU A 79 8.70 15.36 3.34
CA LEU A 79 9.57 14.53 4.16
C LEU A 79 10.48 15.37 5.05
N ARG A 80 11.05 16.47 4.55
CA ARG A 80 11.83 17.41 5.39
C ARG A 80 10.98 18.03 6.50
N LEU A 81 9.73 18.40 6.20
CA LEU A 81 8.79 18.88 7.21
C LEU A 81 8.56 17.80 8.27
N ALA A 82 8.26 16.56 7.85
CA ALA A 82 8.07 15.42 8.73
C ALA A 82 9.29 15.19 9.64
N GLU A 83 10.51 15.19 9.07
CA GLU A 83 11.76 15.05 9.83
C GLU A 83 11.97 16.20 10.83
N SER A 84 11.54 17.42 10.50
CA SER A 84 11.71 18.59 11.36
C SER A 84 10.76 18.64 12.57
N VAL A 85 9.58 18.01 12.46
CA VAL A 85 8.54 18.03 13.52
C VAL A 85 8.45 16.70 14.28
N MET A 86 9.12 15.66 13.81
CA MET A 86 9.19 14.36 14.45
C MET A 86 10.01 14.46 15.75
N PRO A 87 9.43 14.09 16.92
CA PRO A 87 10.19 14.12 18.17
C PRO A 87 11.36 13.13 18.15
N ALA A 88 12.50 13.56 18.69
CA ALA A 88 13.70 12.74 18.79
C ALA A 88 13.43 11.46 19.61
N GLY A 89 13.84 10.30 19.09
CA GLY A 89 13.65 9.00 19.73
C GLY A 89 12.26 8.37 19.54
N GLU A 90 11.30 9.11 18.98
CA GLU A 90 9.89 8.67 18.89
C GLU A 90 9.46 8.25 17.48
N ALA A 91 10.38 8.12 16.51
CA ALA A 91 10.03 7.87 15.12
C ALA A 91 9.06 6.69 14.93
N TYR A 92 9.25 5.60 15.67
CA TYR A 92 8.38 4.43 15.56
C TYR A 92 6.93 4.73 15.94
N ASN A 93 6.71 5.28 17.13
CA ASN A 93 5.37 5.60 17.63
C ASN A 93 4.74 6.72 16.82
N TRP A 94 5.53 7.75 16.49
CA TRP A 94 5.08 8.91 15.72
C TRP A 94 4.59 8.52 14.32
N ASN A 95 5.38 7.72 13.58
CA ASN A 95 4.96 7.24 12.26
C ASN A 95 3.68 6.40 12.34
N GLN A 96 3.58 5.45 13.29
CA GLN A 96 2.37 4.63 13.44
C GLN A 96 1.14 5.45 13.82
N ALA A 97 1.29 6.37 14.78
CA ALA A 97 0.20 7.25 15.19
C ALA A 97 -0.34 8.08 14.02
N LEU A 98 0.55 8.59 13.15
CA LEU A 98 0.12 9.33 11.96
C LEU A 98 -0.52 8.45 10.89
N MET A 99 -0.05 7.19 10.72
CA MET A 99 -0.73 6.22 9.83
C MET A 99 -2.16 5.95 10.32
N ASP A 100 -2.32 5.65 11.60
CA ASP A 100 -3.62 5.37 12.21
C ASP A 100 -4.55 6.58 12.16
N LEU A 101 -4.03 7.76 12.51
CA LEU A 101 -4.77 9.01 12.45
C LEU A 101 -5.24 9.30 11.02
N GLY A 102 -4.36 9.14 10.03
CA GLY A 102 -4.69 9.35 8.62
C GLY A 102 -5.71 8.34 8.09
N ALA A 103 -5.61 7.07 8.50
CA ALA A 103 -6.51 6.02 8.06
C ALA A 103 -7.91 6.10 8.67
N THR A 104 -8.03 6.50 9.94
CA THR A 104 -9.27 6.36 10.72
C THR A 104 -10.00 7.66 11.02
N ILE A 105 -9.27 8.77 11.17
CA ILE A 105 -9.83 10.07 11.60
C ILE A 105 -9.67 11.10 10.50
N CYS A 106 -8.45 11.42 10.09
CA CYS A 106 -8.15 12.40 9.06
C CYS A 106 -8.26 11.78 7.66
N THR A 107 -9.43 11.23 7.33
CA THR A 107 -9.68 10.59 6.03
C THR A 107 -9.74 11.61 4.90
N SER A 108 -9.58 11.17 3.65
CA SER A 108 -9.51 12.07 2.49
C SER A 108 -10.81 12.84 2.24
N ALA A 109 -11.98 12.21 2.44
CA ALA A 109 -13.28 12.76 2.06
C ALA A 109 -14.10 13.32 3.23
N ASN A 110 -14.21 12.55 4.32
CA ASN A 110 -15.04 12.89 5.47
C ASN A 110 -14.21 12.75 6.75
N PRO A 111 -13.26 13.66 7.01
CA PRO A 111 -12.44 13.60 8.20
C PRO A 111 -13.29 13.82 9.46
N ARG A 112 -13.00 13.06 10.52
CA ARG A 112 -13.69 13.14 11.81
C ARG A 112 -13.03 14.19 12.71
N CYS A 113 -13.05 15.45 12.29
CA CYS A 113 -12.30 16.53 12.95
C CYS A 113 -12.69 16.73 14.43
N VAL A 114 -13.96 16.52 14.79
CA VAL A 114 -14.45 16.65 16.18
C VAL A 114 -13.78 15.66 17.14
N SER A 115 -13.38 14.48 16.64
CA SER A 115 -12.67 13.48 17.44
C SER A 115 -11.16 13.48 17.18
N CYS A 116 -10.63 14.49 16.48
CA CYS A 116 -9.22 14.55 16.14
C CYS A 116 -8.42 15.14 17.31
N PRO A 117 -7.39 14.45 17.83
CA PRO A 117 -6.59 14.97 18.95
C PRO A 117 -5.76 16.21 18.59
N LEU A 118 -5.62 16.51 17.29
CA LEU A 118 -4.85 17.65 16.78
C LEU A 118 -5.75 18.77 16.27
N GLN A 119 -7.04 18.75 16.60
CA GLN A 119 -8.03 19.70 16.08
C GLN A 119 -7.66 21.15 16.36
N GLU A 120 -7.28 21.47 17.60
CA GLU A 120 -7.02 22.84 18.06
C GLU A 120 -5.83 23.50 17.35
N THR A 121 -4.85 22.70 16.93
CA THR A 121 -3.62 23.18 16.28
C THR A 121 -3.61 22.95 14.77
N CYS A 122 -4.71 22.47 14.18
CA CYS A 122 -4.76 22.11 12.77
C CYS A 122 -5.13 23.30 11.90
N ALA A 123 -4.18 23.79 11.09
CA ALA A 123 -4.40 24.92 10.18
C ALA A 123 -5.61 24.71 9.25
N ALA A 124 -5.77 23.50 8.70
CA ALA A 124 -6.91 23.18 7.87
C ALA A 124 -8.22 23.25 8.67
N TYR A 125 -8.25 22.82 9.93
CA TYR A 125 -9.47 22.92 10.74
C TYR A 125 -9.84 24.38 11.02
N THR A 126 -8.85 25.22 11.37
CA THR A 126 -9.06 26.66 11.53
C THR A 126 -9.60 27.30 10.25
N GLU A 127 -8.97 27.04 9.11
CA GLU A 127 -9.43 27.48 7.78
C GLU A 127 -10.87 27.03 7.51
N MET A 128 -11.16 25.74 7.71
CA MET A 128 -12.51 25.18 7.52
C MET A 128 -13.56 25.86 8.42
N SER A 129 -13.20 26.15 9.67
CA SER A 129 -14.11 26.79 10.65
C SER A 129 -14.47 28.23 10.27
N GLN A 130 -13.56 28.98 9.63
CA GLN A 130 -13.80 30.35 9.16
C GLN A 130 -14.85 30.43 8.04
N TYR A 131 -14.94 29.38 7.22
CA TYR A 131 -15.94 29.29 6.15
C TYR A 131 -17.25 28.60 6.57
N SER A 132 -17.30 28.07 7.81
CA SER A 132 -18.43 27.35 8.36
C SER A 132 -19.12 28.13 9.47
N LEU A 133 -19.74 29.27 9.13
CA LEU A 133 -20.85 29.82 9.91
C LEU A 133 -22.11 28.93 9.84
N PHE A 134 -22.12 27.93 8.94
CA PHE A 134 -23.19 26.94 8.82
C PHE A 134 -22.63 25.51 8.65
N PRO A 135 -23.27 24.46 9.23
CA PRO A 135 -22.80 23.07 9.17
C PRO A 135 -22.82 22.43 7.76
N GLY A 136 -23.28 23.16 6.73
CA GLY A 136 -23.31 22.74 5.32
C GLY A 136 -22.50 23.63 4.38
N GLY A 137 -21.55 24.41 4.93
CA GLY A 137 -20.79 25.42 4.22
C GLY A 137 -19.92 24.91 3.03
N PRO A 138 -19.55 25.80 2.10
CA PRO A 138 -18.82 25.51 0.85
C PRO A 138 -17.56 24.64 1.01
N VAL A 139 -16.94 24.63 2.20
CA VAL A 139 -15.77 23.81 2.53
C VAL A 139 -16.02 22.31 2.51
N LEU A 140 -17.11 21.82 3.10
CA LEU A 140 -17.47 20.39 3.00
C LEU A 140 -17.73 20.02 1.55
N ARG A 141 -18.30 20.94 0.76
CA ARG A 141 -18.45 20.77 -0.69
C ARG A 141 -17.12 20.74 -1.43
N GLN A 142 -16.12 21.51 -0.99
CA GLN A 142 -14.80 21.57 -1.65
C GLN A 142 -13.95 20.34 -1.34
N LEU A 143 -13.93 19.87 -0.10
CA LEU A 143 -13.35 18.58 0.28
C LEU A 143 -14.05 17.41 -0.42
N ARG A 144 -15.39 17.43 -0.49
CA ARG A 144 -16.16 16.43 -1.26
C ARG A 144 -15.82 16.49 -2.74
N LYS A 145 -15.71 17.67 -3.36
CA LYS A 145 -15.32 17.79 -4.78
C LYS A 145 -13.97 17.15 -5.08
N VAL A 146 -12.98 17.26 -4.19
CA VAL A 146 -11.68 16.59 -4.41
C VAL A 146 -11.72 15.10 -4.11
N ALA A 147 -12.53 14.65 -3.16
CA ALA A 147 -12.83 13.24 -3.00
C ALA A 147 -13.59 12.66 -4.22
N GLU A 148 -14.54 13.39 -4.79
CA GLU A 148 -15.38 13.03 -5.94
C GLU A 148 -14.58 13.05 -7.26
N LYS A 149 -13.58 13.95 -7.40
CA LYS A 149 -12.70 13.98 -8.57
C LYS A 149 -11.81 12.74 -8.66
N LYS A 150 -11.56 12.04 -7.54
CA LYS A 150 -10.98 10.70 -7.58
C LYS A 150 -12.09 9.73 -7.99
N VAL A 151 -11.93 9.11 -9.17
CA VAL A 151 -12.84 8.06 -9.66
C VAL A 151 -13.10 7.09 -8.50
N PRO A 152 -14.36 6.93 -8.05
CA PRO A 152 -14.65 6.04 -6.94
C PRO A 152 -14.20 4.64 -7.34
N TYR A 153 -13.15 4.16 -6.67
CA TYR A 153 -12.70 2.79 -6.82
C TYR A 153 -13.85 1.89 -6.35
N GLN A 154 -14.55 1.27 -7.30
CA GLN A 154 -15.53 0.24 -6.96
C GLN A 154 -14.75 -0.90 -6.32
N ALA A 155 -14.86 -1.02 -5.00
CA ALA A 155 -14.22 -2.07 -4.23
C ALA A 155 -14.85 -3.40 -4.63
N GLN A 156 -14.25 -4.08 -5.61
CA GLN A 156 -14.59 -5.46 -5.90
C GLN A 156 -14.19 -6.32 -4.70
N PRO A 157 -14.98 -7.36 -4.34
CA PRO A 157 -14.60 -8.29 -3.30
C PRO A 157 -13.19 -8.85 -3.55
N PHE A 158 -12.36 -8.98 -2.51
CA PHE A 158 -11.01 -9.52 -2.68
C PHE A 158 -11.01 -10.88 -3.41
N THR A 159 -12.04 -11.69 -3.14
CA THR A 159 -12.30 -13.01 -3.72
C THR A 159 -12.55 -13.02 -5.23
N SER A 160 -12.80 -11.87 -5.86
CA SER A 160 -12.94 -11.76 -7.32
C SER A 160 -11.67 -11.27 -8.02
N THR A 161 -10.60 -11.00 -7.28
CA THR A 161 -9.38 -10.40 -7.85
C THR A 161 -8.40 -11.44 -8.39
N ASN A 162 -7.61 -11.07 -9.40
CA ASN A 162 -6.48 -11.91 -9.87
C ASN A 162 -5.50 -12.28 -8.74
N ARG A 163 -5.33 -11.40 -7.74
CA ARG A 163 -4.47 -11.67 -6.58
C ARG A 163 -4.98 -12.85 -5.76
N TYR A 164 -6.29 -12.91 -5.53
CA TYR A 164 -6.92 -14.02 -4.82
C TYR A 164 -6.73 -15.35 -5.57
N PHE A 165 -7.06 -15.40 -6.86
CA PHE A 165 -6.94 -16.63 -7.65
C PHE A 165 -5.49 -17.09 -7.82
N ARG A 166 -4.52 -16.16 -7.98
CA ARG A 166 -3.09 -16.50 -7.97
C ARG A 166 -2.67 -17.19 -6.68
N GLY A 167 -3.15 -16.71 -5.53
CA GLY A 167 -2.90 -17.33 -4.23
C GLY A 167 -3.48 -18.74 -4.16
N ARG A 168 -4.73 -18.93 -4.59
CA ARG A 168 -5.40 -20.24 -4.66
C ARG A 168 -4.68 -21.26 -5.54
N ILE A 169 -4.11 -20.83 -6.67
CA ILE A 169 -3.31 -21.69 -7.54
C ILE A 169 -2.10 -22.21 -6.78
N VAL A 170 -1.28 -21.31 -6.22
CA VAL A 170 -0.06 -21.70 -5.49
C VAL A 170 -0.41 -22.58 -4.29
N ASP A 171 -1.43 -22.20 -3.52
CA ASP A 171 -1.90 -22.95 -2.35
C ASP A 171 -2.31 -24.37 -2.71
N HIS A 172 -3.09 -24.53 -3.78
CA HIS A 172 -3.51 -25.85 -4.23
C HIS A 172 -2.33 -26.70 -4.75
N LEU A 173 -1.40 -26.10 -5.50
CA LEU A 173 -0.20 -26.82 -5.96
C LEU A 173 0.70 -27.27 -4.79
N ARG A 174 0.69 -26.58 -3.64
CA ARG A 174 1.41 -27.02 -2.43
C ARG A 174 0.83 -28.28 -1.80
N SER A 175 -0.44 -28.60 -2.09
CA SER A 175 -1.07 -29.83 -1.60
C SER A 175 -0.73 -31.06 -2.45
N LEU A 176 -0.09 -30.87 -3.60
CA LEU A 176 0.35 -31.96 -4.48
C LEU A 176 1.70 -32.53 -4.02
N SER A 177 2.00 -33.75 -4.45
CA SER A 177 3.32 -34.35 -4.19
C SER A 177 4.43 -33.56 -4.90
N PRO A 178 5.66 -33.49 -4.35
CA PRO A 178 6.76 -32.78 -4.99
C PRO A 178 6.97 -33.23 -6.44
N GLY A 179 7.04 -32.27 -7.37
CA GLY A 179 7.21 -32.52 -8.80
C GLY A 179 5.94 -32.96 -9.55
N GLN A 180 4.83 -33.23 -8.86
CA GLN A 180 3.56 -33.58 -9.49
C GLN A 180 3.01 -32.38 -10.28
N ARG A 181 2.62 -32.64 -11.54
CA ARG A 181 2.00 -31.65 -12.43
C ARG A 181 0.49 -31.82 -12.45
N MET A 182 -0.21 -30.72 -12.70
CA MET A 182 -1.64 -30.73 -12.90
C MET A 182 -2.03 -29.89 -14.12
N THR A 183 -2.94 -30.40 -14.94
CA THR A 183 -3.45 -29.70 -16.10
C THR A 183 -4.34 -28.52 -15.69
N LEU A 184 -4.45 -27.51 -16.55
CA LEU A 184 -5.30 -26.34 -16.27
C LEU A 184 -6.79 -26.70 -16.16
N ALA A 185 -7.23 -27.69 -16.94
CA ALA A 185 -8.60 -28.21 -16.87
C ALA A 185 -8.90 -28.85 -15.50
N ALA A 186 -7.93 -29.53 -14.89
CA ALA A 186 -8.09 -30.08 -13.54
C ALA A 186 -7.92 -29.01 -12.44
N LEU A 187 -7.08 -27.99 -12.68
CA LEU A 187 -6.82 -26.90 -11.73
C LEU A 187 -8.01 -25.95 -11.59
N GLY A 188 -8.64 -25.56 -12.70
CA GLY A 188 -9.70 -24.55 -12.73
C GLY A 188 -10.82 -24.77 -11.72
N PRO A 189 -11.48 -25.96 -11.72
CA PRO A 189 -12.55 -26.27 -10.77
C PRO A 189 -12.11 -26.28 -9.30
N ARG A 190 -10.81 -26.44 -9.00
CA ARG A 190 -10.28 -26.42 -7.62
C ARG A 190 -10.09 -25.00 -7.09
N ILE A 191 -9.87 -24.03 -7.97
CA ILE A 191 -9.60 -22.64 -7.59
C ILE A 191 -10.80 -21.71 -7.75
N LYS A 192 -11.75 -22.04 -8.63
CA LYS A 192 -12.94 -21.24 -8.93
C LYS A 192 -14.19 -22.14 -8.87
N PRO A 193 -15.15 -21.89 -7.96
CA PRO A 193 -16.34 -22.75 -7.81
C PRO A 193 -17.23 -22.89 -9.05
N GLN A 194 -17.29 -21.86 -9.90
CA GLN A 194 -18.04 -21.82 -11.16
C GLN A 194 -17.05 -21.68 -12.32
N PHE A 195 -16.21 -22.72 -12.51
CA PHE A 195 -15.22 -22.75 -13.58
C PHE A 195 -15.81 -23.40 -14.83
N HIS A 196 -15.71 -22.71 -15.96
CA HIS A 196 -16.14 -23.21 -17.27
C HIS A 196 -14.96 -23.25 -18.25
N GLU A 197 -15.10 -23.94 -19.38
CA GLU A 197 -14.03 -24.01 -20.39
C GLU A 197 -13.64 -22.62 -20.93
N ASP A 198 -14.59 -21.68 -21.00
CA ASP A 198 -14.34 -20.28 -21.39
C ASP A 198 -13.42 -19.52 -20.42
N ASP A 199 -13.22 -20.04 -19.20
CA ASP A 199 -12.27 -19.48 -18.23
C ASP A 199 -10.82 -19.93 -18.46
N LEU A 200 -10.58 -20.94 -19.31
CA LEU A 200 -9.23 -21.47 -19.57
C LEU A 200 -8.23 -20.41 -20.06
N PRO A 201 -8.58 -19.50 -20.99
CA PRO A 201 -7.66 -18.43 -21.40
C PRO A 201 -7.28 -17.48 -20.24
N TRP A 202 -8.23 -17.19 -19.36
CA TRP A 202 -7.98 -16.40 -18.16
C TRP A 202 -7.04 -17.12 -17.19
N LEU A 203 -7.28 -18.40 -16.94
CA LEU A 203 -6.44 -19.22 -16.07
C LEU A 203 -5.02 -19.35 -16.63
N GLN A 204 -4.88 -19.59 -17.94
CA GLN A 204 -3.59 -19.64 -18.63
C GLN A 204 -2.84 -18.31 -18.45
N LYS A 205 -3.52 -17.17 -18.60
CA LYS A 205 -2.91 -15.85 -18.36
C LYS A 205 -2.42 -15.69 -16.93
N LEU A 206 -3.17 -16.16 -15.93
CA LEU A 206 -2.74 -16.12 -14.53
C LEU A 206 -1.52 -17.01 -14.27
N VAL A 207 -1.53 -18.23 -14.80
CA VAL A 207 -0.44 -19.20 -14.66
C VAL A 207 0.83 -18.70 -15.37
N ASN A 208 0.72 -18.15 -16.58
CA ASN A 208 1.85 -17.54 -17.27
C ASN A 208 2.44 -16.36 -16.50
N ALA A 209 1.59 -15.55 -15.85
CA ALA A 209 2.05 -14.47 -15.01
C ALA A 209 2.76 -14.99 -13.73
N LEU A 210 2.29 -16.09 -13.14
CA LEU A 210 2.97 -16.76 -12.02
C LEU A 210 4.31 -17.35 -12.45
N ALA A 211 4.38 -17.95 -13.64
CA ALA A 211 5.60 -18.51 -14.20
C ALA A 211 6.65 -17.44 -14.49
N LYS A 212 6.22 -16.31 -15.07
CA LYS A 212 7.08 -15.13 -15.27
C LYS A 212 7.64 -14.58 -13.96
N ASP A 213 6.87 -14.69 -12.88
CA ASP A 213 7.33 -14.30 -11.55
C ASP A 213 8.22 -15.38 -10.89
N GLY A 214 8.32 -16.58 -11.46
CA GLY A 214 9.11 -17.70 -10.93
C GLY A 214 8.46 -18.39 -9.73
N LEU A 215 7.12 -18.42 -9.70
CA LEU A 215 6.32 -19.03 -8.64
C LEU A 215 5.78 -20.42 -9.02
N VAL A 216 5.75 -20.76 -10.31
CA VAL A 216 5.32 -22.06 -10.85
C VAL A 216 6.14 -22.38 -12.09
N ASP A 217 6.31 -23.66 -12.38
CA ASP A 217 6.79 -24.14 -13.67
C ASP A 217 5.62 -24.52 -14.56
N VAL A 218 5.67 -24.14 -15.83
CA VAL A 218 4.63 -24.43 -16.82
C VAL A 218 5.26 -25.25 -17.94
N HIS A 219 4.66 -26.40 -18.22
CA HIS A 219 4.97 -27.26 -19.35
C HIS A 219 3.67 -27.65 -20.08
N GLU A 220 3.81 -28.29 -21.24
CA GLU A 220 2.68 -28.80 -22.03
C GLU A 220 1.81 -29.80 -21.25
N ASP A 221 2.40 -30.55 -20.31
CA ASP A 221 1.72 -31.54 -19.47
C ASP A 221 1.10 -30.96 -18.19
N GLY A 222 1.27 -29.65 -17.93
CA GLY A 222 0.60 -28.94 -16.84
C GLY A 222 1.48 -27.96 -16.07
N VAL A 223 0.99 -27.56 -14.90
CA VAL A 223 1.65 -26.63 -13.98
C VAL A 223 2.03 -27.33 -12.68
N ARG A 224 3.18 -26.95 -12.12
CA ARG A 224 3.68 -27.41 -10.81
C ARG A 224 4.41 -26.29 -10.06
N LEU A 225 4.76 -26.54 -8.81
CA LEU A 225 5.73 -25.68 -8.10
C LEU A 225 7.15 -25.90 -8.64
N PRO A 226 8.02 -24.86 -8.60
CA PRO A 226 9.42 -24.97 -9.01
C PRO A 226 10.21 -25.97 -8.16
#